data_AF-A0A1B6HWF8-F1
#
_entry.id   AF-A0A1B6HWF8-F1
#
_cell.length_a   1.000
_cell.length_b   1.000
_cell.length_c   1.000
_cell.angle_alpha   90.00
_cell.angle_beta   90.00
_cell.angle_gamma   90.00
#
_symmetry.space_group_name_H-M   'P 1'
#
loop_
_entity.id
_entity.type
_entity.pdbx_description
1 polymer ?
#
loop_
_entity_poly.entity_id
_entity_poly.type
_entity_poly.pdbx_seq_one_letter_code
_entity_poly.pdbx_strand_id
1 'polypeptide(L)'
;MLGTQLYELLRPKYPEVLEVLKQIPEVNPLDLQKLDERMMKEAQKGNKVEKAKKEMFKKITTPLHGLNIGQLFRRKASIRELPRTEANSKRSKNQPLIGNGTTENDPVLVNLFKVT
;
A
#
# COMPACT_ATOMS: atom_id res chain seq x y z
N MET A 1 -1.04 -18.39 -14.93
CA MET A 1 -1.05 -17.07 -14.29
C MET A 1 -0.17 -16.18 -15.14
N LEU A 2 -0.69 -15.05 -15.65
CA LEU A 2 0.06 -14.19 -16.58
C LEU A 2 1.40 -13.72 -16.00
N GLY A 3 1.43 -13.38 -14.70
CA GLY A 3 2.64 -12.85 -14.05
C GLY A 3 3.85 -13.79 -14.14
N THR A 4 3.64 -15.10 -14.01
CA THR A 4 4.73 -16.09 -14.12
C THR A 4 5.30 -16.14 -15.54
N GLN A 5 4.45 -16.11 -16.56
CA GLN A 5 4.86 -16.14 -17.97
C GLN A 5 5.56 -14.83 -18.39
N LEU A 6 5.06 -13.70 -17.88
CA LEU A 6 5.67 -12.40 -18.10
C LEU A 6 7.06 -12.32 -17.45
N TYR A 7 7.21 -12.86 -16.24
CA TYR A 7 8.50 -12.95 -15.58
C TYR A 7 9.50 -13.78 -16.39
N GLU A 8 9.10 -14.95 -16.89
CA GLU A 8 9.96 -15.78 -17.76
C GLU A 8 10.38 -15.07 -19.06
N LEU A 9 9.50 -14.26 -19.65
CA LEU A 9 9.79 -13.53 -20.88
C LEU A 9 10.68 -12.30 -20.66
N LEU A 10 10.44 -11.57 -19.57
CA LEU A 10 11.13 -10.31 -19.29
C LEU A 10 12.47 -10.51 -18.61
N ARG A 11 12.60 -11.51 -17.72
CA ARG A 11 13.80 -11.71 -16.90
C ARG A 11 15.11 -11.88 -17.70
N PRO A 12 15.15 -12.55 -18.86
CA PRO A 12 16.35 -12.64 -19.70
C PRO A 12 16.71 -11.33 -20.40
N LYS A 13 15.72 -10.45 -20.64
CA LYS A 13 15.89 -9.17 -21.33
C LYS A 13 16.18 -8.01 -20.37
N TYR A 14 15.64 -8.09 -19.17
CA TYR A 14 15.63 -7.03 -18.17
C TYR A 14 15.93 -7.61 -16.79
N PRO A 15 17.19 -7.55 -16.31
CA PRO A 15 17.53 -8.00 -14.97
C PRO A 15 16.90 -7.15 -13.86
N GLU A 16 16.48 -5.92 -14.17
CA GLU A 16 15.83 -4.97 -13.26
C GLU A 16 14.50 -5.51 -12.72
N VAL A 17 13.85 -6.43 -13.44
CA VAL A 17 12.60 -7.08 -12.98
C VAL A 17 12.81 -7.80 -11.65
N LEU A 18 13.98 -8.39 -11.43
CA LEU A 18 14.32 -9.01 -10.15
C LEU A 18 14.43 -7.96 -9.03
N GLU A 19 14.98 -6.78 -9.33
CA GLU A 19 15.10 -5.70 -8.35
C GLU A 19 13.73 -5.18 -7.92
N VAL A 20 12.80 -5.04 -8.84
CA VAL A 20 11.40 -4.69 -8.53
C VAL A 20 10.76 -5.76 -7.65
N LEU A 21 10.99 -7.05 -7.95
CA LEU A 21 10.46 -8.15 -7.17
C LEU A 21 11.02 -8.20 -5.72
N LYS A 22 12.25 -7.72 -5.51
CA LYS A 22 12.87 -7.58 -4.17
C LYS A 22 12.23 -6.48 -3.31
N GLN A 23 11.54 -5.51 -3.92
CA GLN A 23 10.89 -4.43 -3.18
C GLN A 23 9.57 -4.87 -2.53
N ILE A 24 9.09 -6.07 -2.83
CA ILE A 24 7.85 -6.59 -2.25
C ILE A 24 8.03 -6.74 -0.73
N PRO A 25 7.17 -6.09 0.09
CA PRO A 25 7.20 -6.21 1.54
C PRO A 25 6.91 -7.66 1.98
N GLU A 26 7.50 -8.09 3.09
CA GLU A 26 7.25 -9.39 3.73
C GLU A 26 7.60 -10.64 2.90
N VAL A 27 8.32 -10.47 1.78
CA VAL A 27 8.86 -11.59 0.99
C VAL A 27 10.22 -12.04 1.53
N ASN A 28 10.39 -13.36 1.66
CA ASN A 28 11.67 -13.95 2.00
C ASN A 28 12.62 -13.89 0.77
N PRO A 29 13.80 -13.26 0.87
CA PRO A 29 14.76 -13.18 -0.23
C PRO A 29 15.23 -14.56 -0.73
N LEU A 30 15.28 -15.59 0.13
CA LEU A 30 15.63 -16.95 -0.31
C LEU A 30 14.56 -17.55 -1.22
N ASP A 31 13.28 -17.30 -0.96
CA ASP A 31 12.20 -17.81 -1.81
C ASP A 31 12.23 -17.13 -3.18
N LEU A 32 12.55 -15.84 -3.22
CA LEU A 32 12.77 -15.06 -4.44
C LEU A 32 13.93 -15.62 -5.27
N GLN A 33 15.07 -15.88 -4.62
CA GLN A 33 16.25 -16.43 -5.29
C GLN A 33 15.96 -17.82 -5.86
N LYS A 34 15.30 -18.70 -5.08
CA LYS A 34 14.89 -20.03 -5.54
C LYS A 34 13.97 -19.95 -6.76
N LEU A 35 13.03 -18.99 -6.78
CA LEU A 35 12.19 -18.75 -7.95
C LEU A 35 13.07 -18.37 -9.15
N ASP A 36 13.97 -17.40 -9.00
CA ASP A 36 14.82 -16.91 -10.09
C ASP A 36 15.69 -18.02 -10.68
N GLU A 37 16.36 -18.81 -9.83
CA GLU A 37 17.14 -19.97 -10.25
C GLU A 37 16.30 -21.02 -10.98
N ARG A 38 15.06 -21.26 -10.53
CA ARG A 38 14.12 -22.18 -11.18
C ARG A 38 13.59 -21.64 -12.52
N MET A 39 13.51 -20.34 -12.68
CA MET A 39 13.05 -19.68 -13.90
C MET A 39 14.16 -19.60 -14.95
N MET A 40 15.41 -19.42 -14.53
CA MET A 40 16.61 -19.37 -15.38
C MET A 40 17.02 -20.73 -15.94
N LYS A 41 16.72 -21.83 -15.24
CA LYS A 41 16.96 -23.18 -15.78
C LYS A 41 16.09 -23.38 -17.03
N GLU A 42 16.73 -23.73 -18.15
CA GLU A 42 16.05 -24.04 -19.42
C GLU A 42 14.81 -24.88 -19.15
N ALA A 43 13.67 -24.40 -19.69
CA ALA A 43 12.37 -24.91 -19.38
C ALA A 43 12.31 -26.43 -19.59
N GLN A 44 12.46 -27.17 -18.50
CA GLN A 44 12.16 -28.60 -18.45
C GLN A 44 10.66 -28.71 -18.75
N LYS A 45 10.34 -28.99 -20.02
CA LYS A 45 8.96 -29.14 -20.52
C LYS A 45 8.28 -30.25 -19.73
N GLY A 46 7.43 -29.86 -18.79
CA GLY A 46 6.65 -30.77 -17.98
C GLY A 46 5.64 -30.03 -17.12
N ASN A 47 4.37 -30.44 -17.19
CA ASN A 47 3.26 -29.79 -16.46
C ASN A 47 3.52 -29.63 -14.95
N LYS A 48 4.28 -30.55 -14.34
CA LYS A 48 4.65 -30.47 -12.91
C LYS A 48 5.60 -29.31 -12.60
N VAL A 49 6.53 -29.00 -13.52
CA VAL A 49 7.49 -27.90 -13.36
C VAL A 49 6.78 -26.55 -13.45
N GLU A 50 5.87 -26.42 -14.41
CA GLU A 50 5.10 -25.19 -14.61
C GLU A 50 4.12 -24.93 -13.46
N LYS A 51 3.51 -25.98 -12.92
CA LYS A 51 2.68 -25.88 -11.70
C LYS A 51 3.51 -25.39 -10.51
N ALA A 52 4.70 -25.96 -10.29
CA ALA A 52 5.58 -25.54 -9.19
C ALA A 52 6.05 -24.08 -9.36
N LYS A 53 6.38 -23.67 -10.59
CA LYS A 53 6.75 -22.28 -10.92
C LYS A 53 5.62 -21.29 -10.59
N LYS A 54 4.38 -21.61 -10.95
CA LYS A 54 3.19 -20.81 -10.63
C LYS A 54 2.96 -20.71 -9.11
N GLU A 55 3.09 -21.82 -8.38
CA GLU A 55 2.93 -21.83 -6.93
C GLU A 55 4.00 -21.00 -6.21
N MET A 56 5.27 -21.10 -6.62
CA MET A 56 6.35 -20.27 -6.06
C MET A 56 6.12 -18.79 -6.35
N PHE A 57 5.73 -18.45 -7.58
CA PHE A 57 5.39 -17.07 -7.94
C PHE A 57 4.24 -16.54 -7.10
N LYS A 58 3.18 -17.33 -6.94
CA LYS A 58 2.03 -16.98 -6.12
C LYS A 58 2.42 -16.74 -4.66
N LYS A 59 3.31 -17.56 -4.09
CA LYS A 59 3.81 -17.38 -2.72
C LYS A 59 4.48 -16.01 -2.55
N ILE A 60 5.28 -15.59 -3.52
CA ILE A 60 5.97 -14.29 -3.51
C ILE A 60 4.98 -13.13 -3.71
N THR A 61 3.95 -13.29 -4.55
CA THR A 61 2.98 -12.21 -4.81
C THR A 61 1.81 -12.18 -3.83
N THR A 62 1.66 -13.20 -2.96
CA THR A 62 0.56 -13.27 -1.98
C THR A 62 0.48 -12.02 -1.10
N PRO A 63 1.58 -11.45 -0.59
CA PRO A 63 1.52 -10.22 0.20
C PRO A 63 0.93 -9.05 -0.57
N LEU A 64 1.07 -9.01 -1.90
CA LEU A 64 0.51 -7.94 -2.74
C LEU A 64 -1.00 -8.05 -2.93
N HIS A 65 -1.58 -9.22 -2.69
CA HIS A 65 -3.00 -9.47 -2.95
C HIS A 65 -3.87 -8.88 -1.84
N GLY A 66 -4.90 -8.12 -2.21
CA GLY A 66 -5.94 -7.67 -1.28
C GLY A 66 -5.54 -6.52 -0.33
N LEU A 67 -4.35 -5.95 -0.50
CA LEU A 67 -3.90 -4.78 0.25
C LEU A 67 -3.87 -3.54 -0.65
N ASN A 68 -4.20 -2.39 -0.09
CA ASN A 68 -4.02 -1.11 -0.79
C ASN A 68 -2.51 -0.84 -0.92
N ILE A 69 -2.07 -0.28 -2.06
CA ILE A 69 -0.67 0.12 -2.31
C ILE A 69 -0.09 0.95 -1.15
N GLY A 70 -0.90 1.84 -0.56
CA GLY A 70 -0.49 2.65 0.58
C GLY A 70 -0.26 1.88 1.89
N GLN A 71 -0.77 0.65 2.00
CA GLN A 71 -0.52 -0.27 3.11
C GLN A 71 0.71 -1.14 2.87
N LEU A 72 0.91 -1.59 1.62
CA LEU A 72 2.01 -2.46 1.21
C LEU A 72 3.38 -1.79 1.38
N PHE A 73 3.52 -0.56 0.87
CA PHE A 73 4.81 0.13 0.87
C PHE A 73 4.91 1.22 1.94
N ARG A 74 4.03 1.16 2.96
CA ARG A 74 4.12 2.07 4.11
C ARG A 74 5.41 1.77 4.85
N ARG A 75 6.31 2.77 4.96
CA ARG A 75 7.43 2.66 5.91
C ARG A 75 6.85 2.29 7.26
N LYS A 76 7.35 1.22 7.86
CA LYS A 76 6.95 0.74 9.18
C LYS A 76 7.08 1.92 10.14
N ALA A 77 5.96 2.56 10.45
CA ALA A 77 5.93 3.66 11.40
C ALA A 77 6.31 3.03 12.73
N SER A 78 7.58 3.17 13.13
CA SER A 78 7.90 3.04 14.53
C SER A 78 7.04 4.11 15.20
N ILE A 79 6.02 3.69 15.93
CA ILE A 79 5.31 4.57 16.85
C ILE A 79 6.34 4.85 17.95
N ARG A 80 7.34 5.66 17.64
CA ARG A 80 8.03 6.44 18.65
C ARG A 80 6.91 7.24 19.27
N GLU A 81 6.74 7.16 20.58
CA GLU A 81 5.78 7.98 21.30
C GLU A 81 6.04 9.42 20.91
N LEU A 82 5.26 9.92 19.95
CA LEU A 82 5.42 11.27 19.47
C LEU A 82 5.00 12.15 20.65
N PRO A 83 5.79 13.18 20.99
CA PRO A 83 5.41 14.09 22.05
C PRO A 83 3.98 14.55 21.80
N ARG A 84 3.13 14.40 22.83
CA ARG A 84 1.72 14.76 22.76
C ARG A 84 1.63 16.21 22.33
N THR A 85 1.27 16.45 21.07
CA THR A 85 0.93 17.79 20.62
C THR A 85 -0.38 18.13 21.29
N GLU A 86 -0.36 19.11 22.20
CA GLU A 86 -1.56 19.71 22.76
C GLU A 86 -2.38 20.26 21.59
N ALA A 87 -3.31 19.45 21.07
CA ALA A 87 -4.34 19.95 20.20
C ALA A 87 -5.09 20.96 21.08
N ASN A 88 -4.92 22.26 20.80
CA ASN A 88 -5.76 23.31 21.36
C ASN A 88 -7.17 23.13 20.77
N SER A 89 -7.82 22.04 21.17
CA SER A 89 -9.15 21.66 20.78
C SER A 89 -10.10 22.40 21.71
N LYS A 90 -10.29 23.69 21.44
CA LYS A 90 -11.59 24.30 21.68
C LYS A 90 -12.59 23.80 20.62
N ARG A 91 -12.75 22.47 20.47
CA ARG A 91 -13.97 21.92 19.87
C ARG A 91 -14.96 21.74 21.00
N SER A 92 -15.82 22.74 21.15
CA SER A 92 -17.05 22.61 21.91
C SER A 92 -17.79 21.39 21.39
N LYS A 93 -17.94 20.38 22.25
CA LYS A 93 -18.79 19.23 21.97
C LYS A 93 -20.23 19.73 21.90
N ASN A 94 -20.92 19.36 20.82
CA ASN A 94 -22.36 19.48 20.59
C ASN A 94 -22.85 20.82 20.03
N GLN A 95 -22.78 20.99 18.71
CA GLN A 95 -23.83 21.70 17.98
C GLN A 95 -24.21 20.93 16.70
N PRO A 96 -25.47 20.50 16.53
CA PRO A 96 -25.94 19.98 15.25
C PRO A 96 -25.96 21.12 14.22
N LEU A 97 -25.32 20.89 13.06
CA LEU A 97 -25.07 21.92 12.04
C LEU A 97 -26.23 22.20 11.08
N ILE A 98 -27.46 21.73 11.31
CA ILE A 98 -28.57 22.06 10.41
C ILE A 98 -29.85 22.26 11.23
N GLY A 99 -30.18 23.52 11.48
CA GLY A 99 -31.51 23.96 11.93
C GLY A 99 -31.98 25.07 11.01
N ASN A 100 -32.90 24.75 10.10
CA ASN A 100 -33.62 25.76 9.32
C ASN A 100 -34.48 26.58 10.28
N GLY A 101 -34.12 27.84 10.50
CA GLY A 101 -34.89 28.78 11.30
C GLY A 101 -34.34 30.20 11.15
N THR A 102 -35.04 31.01 10.37
CA THR A 102 -34.95 32.47 10.34
C THR A 102 -34.95 33.07 11.75
N THR A 103 -33.92 33.80 12.13
CA THR A 103 -34.03 34.99 13.00
C THR A 103 -32.82 35.92 12.81
N GLU A 104 -33.14 37.06 12.23
CA GLU A 104 -32.43 38.30 11.92
C GLU A 104 -31.43 38.93 12.91
N ASN A 105 -30.84 38.26 13.91
CA ASN A 105 -29.82 38.90 14.78
C ASN A 105 -28.78 37.92 15.31
N ASP A 106 -27.93 37.39 14.42
CA ASP A 106 -26.80 36.55 14.83
C ASP A 106 -25.61 37.43 15.27
N PRO A 107 -25.28 37.51 16.57
CA PRO A 107 -24.24 38.39 17.10
C PRO A 107 -22.83 38.02 16.57
N VAL A 108 -22.68 36.82 16.03
CA VAL A 108 -21.44 36.34 15.40
C VAL A 108 -21.17 37.07 14.09
N LEU A 109 -22.21 37.34 13.28
CA LEU A 109 -22.07 38.09 12.03
C LEU A 109 -21.83 39.57 12.28
N VAL A 110 -22.47 40.15 13.31
CA VAL A 110 -22.33 41.58 13.64
C VAL A 110 -20.88 41.94 14.02
N ASN A 111 -20.19 41.04 14.71
CA ASN A 111 -18.79 41.24 15.10
C ASN A 111 -17.79 41.08 13.95
N LEU A 112 -18.19 40.46 12.83
CA LEU A 112 -17.32 40.29 11.67
C LEU A 112 -17.21 41.56 10.81
N PHE A 113 -18.24 42.41 10.82
CA PHE A 113 -18.28 43.66 10.04
C PHE A 113 -17.85 44.91 10.83
N LYS A 114 -17.63 44.80 12.14
CA LYS A 114 -16.96 45.84 12.92
C LYS A 114 -15.44 45.67 12.85
N VAL A 115 -14.88 46.03 11.70
CA VAL A 115 -13.46 46.39 11.56
C VAL A 115 -13.39 47.91 11.40
N THR A 116 -13.08 48.59 12.49
CA THR A 116 -12.39 49.88 12.55
C THR A 116 -11.58 49.85 13.83
#